data_AF-A0A524AB23-F1
#
_entry.id   AF-A0A524AB23-F1
#
_cell.length_a   1.000
_cell.length_b   1.000
_cell.length_c   1.000
_cell.angle_alpha   90.00
_cell.angle_beta   90.00
_cell.angle_gamma   90.00
#
_symmetry.space_group_name_H-M   'P 1'
#
loop_
_entity.id
_entity.type
_entity.pdbx_description
1 polymer ?
#
loop_
_entity_poly.entity_id
_entity_poly.type
_entity_poly.pdbx_seq_one_letter_code
_entity_poly.pdbx_strand_id
1 'polypeptide(L)'
;MRRFDQALRTRGPIRIVVTEDEATSYLDLNLKDAPVHDLSVWFTPDGIHLSAKVRAWREARLQALLTVTCPDGVPQVQVHGAFLDGHPLPRILLASLEEAANDALADAHYPLKVERVVLGEGFMVVTGSTDQGG
;
A
#
# COMPACT_ATOMS: atom_id res chain seq x y z
N MET A 1 10.66 -9.07 10.31
CA MET A 1 9.34 -9.50 10.85
C MET A 1 9.23 -9.62 12.39
N ARG A 2 10.07 -8.95 13.21
CA ARG A 2 9.96 -9.01 14.69
C ARG A 2 9.51 -7.70 15.37
N ARG A 3 9.59 -6.55 14.68
CA ARG A 3 9.25 -5.24 15.26
C ARG A 3 7.75 -4.90 15.17
N PHE A 4 7.07 -5.37 14.13
CA PHE A 4 5.63 -5.16 13.92
C PHE A 4 4.79 -5.85 15.02
N ASP A 5 5.11 -7.11 15.32
CA ASP A 5 4.46 -7.87 16.39
C ASP A 5 4.70 -7.29 17.79
N GLN A 6 5.81 -6.57 17.99
CA GLN A 6 6.14 -5.97 19.27
C GLN A 6 5.39 -4.63 19.48
N ALA A 7 5.21 -3.85 18.42
CA ALA A 7 4.40 -2.62 18.47
C ALA A 7 2.92 -2.92 18.74
N LEU A 8 2.39 -3.99 18.15
CA LEU A 8 0.99 -4.42 18.33
C LEU A 8 0.64 -4.92 19.75
N ARG A 9 1.63 -5.17 20.62
CA ARG A 9 1.42 -5.64 22.00
C ARG A 9 1.32 -4.51 23.03
N THR A 10 1.57 -3.27 22.64
CA THR A 10 1.65 -2.13 23.57
C THR A 10 0.42 -1.25 23.37
N ARG A 11 -0.44 -1.14 24.40
CA ARG A 11 -1.56 -0.18 24.37
C ARG A 11 -0.99 1.24 24.36
N GLY A 12 -1.34 2.02 23.34
CA GLY A 12 -0.93 3.42 23.25
C GLY A 12 -0.72 3.90 21.82
N PRO A 13 -0.18 5.12 21.67
CA PRO A 13 0.17 5.65 20.36
C PRO A 13 1.29 4.80 19.76
N ILE A 14 1.10 4.38 18.52
CA ILE A 14 2.11 3.70 17.74
C ILE A 14 2.59 4.58 16.59
N ARG A 15 3.87 4.42 16.26
CA ARG A 15 4.49 5.01 15.09
C ARG A 15 5.27 3.94 14.36
N ILE A 16 4.77 3.56 13.20
CA ILE A 16 5.39 2.59 12.30
C ILE A 16 6.08 3.39 11.20
N VAL A 17 7.36 3.11 10.99
CA VAL A 17 8.08 3.58 9.81
C VAL A 17 8.23 2.40 8.87
N VAL A 18 7.82 2.59 7.63
CA VAL A 18 7.90 1.60 6.55
C VAL A 18 8.87 2.15 5.51
N THR A 19 9.87 1.35 5.20
CA THR A 19 10.83 1.62 4.11
C THR A 19 10.32 1.05 2.78
N GLU A 20 10.87 1.53 1.67
CA GLU A 20 10.56 1.02 0.32
C GLU A 20 10.82 -0.49 0.20
N ASP A 21 11.93 -0.97 0.77
CA ASP A 21 12.29 -2.39 0.80
C ASP A 21 11.28 -3.22 1.60
N GLU A 22 10.82 -2.72 2.75
CA GLU A 22 9.80 -3.40 3.56
C GLU A 22 8.45 -3.44 2.85
N ALA A 23 8.06 -2.36 2.19
CA ALA A 23 6.82 -2.28 1.42
C ALA A 23 6.86 -3.22 0.21
N THR A 24 7.95 -3.20 -0.55
CA THR A 24 8.18 -4.08 -1.69
C THR A 24 8.14 -5.54 -1.25
N SER A 25 8.87 -5.89 -0.18
CA SER A 25 8.89 -7.25 0.38
C SER A 25 7.51 -7.71 0.87
N TYR A 26 6.76 -6.83 1.54
CA TYR A 26 5.42 -7.15 2.02
C TYR A 26 4.47 -7.43 0.85
N LEU A 27 4.50 -6.58 -0.17
CA LEU A 27 3.64 -6.76 -1.33
C LEU A 27 4.03 -7.98 -2.16
N ASP A 28 5.32 -8.27 -2.34
CA ASP A 28 5.76 -9.51 -3.01
C ASP A 28 5.26 -10.77 -2.30
N LEU A 29 5.20 -10.77 -0.97
CA LEU A 29 4.66 -11.88 -0.19
C LEU A 29 3.14 -12.03 -0.35
N ASN A 30 2.41 -10.91 -0.35
CA ASN A 30 0.94 -10.92 -0.43
C ASN A 30 0.42 -11.09 -1.86
N LEU A 31 1.21 -10.72 -2.87
CA LEU A 31 0.87 -10.81 -4.29
C LEU A 31 1.53 -12.02 -4.98
N LYS A 32 2.09 -12.97 -4.22
CA LYS A 32 2.77 -14.16 -4.77
C LYS A 32 1.92 -14.98 -5.76
N ASP A 33 0.60 -15.00 -5.55
CA ASP A 33 -0.37 -15.75 -6.36
C ASP A 33 -1.04 -14.87 -7.42
N ALA A 34 -0.84 -13.55 -7.35
CA ALA A 34 -1.33 -12.62 -8.35
C ALA A 34 -0.46 -12.71 -9.63
N PRO A 35 -0.99 -12.33 -10.81
CA PRO A 35 -0.25 -12.38 -12.06
C PRO A 35 0.77 -11.24 -12.19
N VAL A 36 1.44 -10.84 -11.10
CA VAL A 36 2.42 -9.75 -11.05
C VAL A 36 3.76 -10.25 -10.47
N HIS A 37 4.85 -9.64 -10.89
CA HIS A 37 6.22 -9.93 -10.41
C HIS A 37 7.14 -8.72 -10.70
N ASP A 38 8.41 -8.81 -10.30
CA ASP A 38 9.39 -7.71 -10.41
C ASP A 38 8.81 -6.40 -9.83
N LEU A 39 8.22 -6.49 -8.64
CA LEU A 39 7.61 -5.36 -7.97
C LEU A 39 8.70 -4.41 -7.44
N SER A 40 8.43 -3.12 -7.50
CA SER A 40 9.21 -2.10 -6.82
C SER A 40 8.28 -0.99 -6.35
N VAL A 41 8.51 -0.54 -5.12
CA VAL A 41 7.77 0.56 -4.49
C VAL A 41 8.74 1.68 -4.19
N TRP A 42 8.31 2.92 -4.46
CA TRP A 42 9.03 4.12 -4.07
C TRP A 42 8.11 5.11 -3.39
N PHE A 43 8.62 5.80 -2.38
CA PHE A 43 7.88 6.79 -1.61
C PHE A 43 8.40 8.19 -1.90
N THR A 44 7.48 9.08 -2.27
CA THR A 44 7.73 10.51 -2.45
C THR A 44 6.69 11.29 -1.66
N PRO A 45 6.91 12.60 -1.37
CA PRO A 45 5.89 13.45 -0.76
C PRO A 45 4.58 13.51 -1.56
N ASP A 46 4.64 13.27 -2.87
CA ASP A 46 3.47 13.32 -3.76
C ASP A 46 2.67 12.00 -3.78
N GLY A 47 3.28 10.88 -3.37
CA GLY A 47 2.59 9.60 -3.33
C GLY A 47 3.49 8.37 -3.26
N ILE A 48 2.85 7.22 -3.40
CA ILE A 48 3.46 5.91 -3.51
C ILE A 48 3.52 5.56 -4.99
N HIS A 49 4.73 5.45 -5.51
CA HIS A 49 4.97 4.97 -6.86
C HIS A 49 5.15 3.46 -6.83
N LEU A 50 4.48 2.76 -7.74
CA LEU A 50 4.57 1.31 -7.88
C LEU A 50 4.96 0.97 -9.31
N SER A 51 5.82 -0.04 -9.47
CA SER A 51 6.11 -0.67 -10.75
C SER A 51 6.07 -2.17 -10.59
N ALA A 52 5.43 -2.87 -11.52
CA ALA A 52 5.41 -4.33 -11.57
C ALA A 52 5.33 -4.81 -13.02
N LYS A 53 5.72 -6.05 -13.28
CA LYS A 53 5.44 -6.75 -14.54
C LYS A 53 4.24 -7.67 -14.41
N VAL A 54 3.32 -7.60 -15.37
CA VAL A 54 2.10 -8.40 -15.39
C VAL A 54 2.32 -9.64 -16.28
N ARG A 55 2.33 -10.82 -15.69
CA ARG A 55 2.51 -12.11 -16.40
C ARG A 55 1.42 -12.37 -17.42
N ALA A 56 0.18 -12.01 -17.10
CA ALA A 56 -0.98 -12.25 -17.96
C ALA A 56 -0.94 -11.46 -19.28
N TRP A 57 -0.12 -10.40 -19.38
CA TRP A 57 -0.10 -9.48 -20.52
C TRP A 57 1.31 -9.32 -21.10
N ARG A 58 1.91 -10.42 -21.59
CA ARG A 58 3.23 -10.37 -22.28
C ARG A 58 4.34 -9.69 -21.46
N GLU A 59 4.32 -9.84 -20.15
CA GLU A 59 5.23 -9.15 -19.22
C GLU A 59 5.15 -7.62 -19.25
N ALA A 60 3.99 -7.08 -19.64
CA ALA A 60 3.76 -5.64 -19.69
C ALA A 60 4.06 -5.00 -18.33
N ARG A 61 4.74 -3.85 -18.38
CA ARG A 61 5.13 -3.08 -17.20
C ARG A 61 3.99 -2.19 -16.77
N LEU A 62 3.40 -2.50 -15.63
CA LEU A 62 2.46 -1.65 -14.91
C LEU A 62 3.24 -0.64 -14.08
N GLN A 63 2.88 0.63 -14.17
CA GLN A 63 3.36 1.70 -13.31
C GLN A 63 2.16 2.44 -12.74
N ALA A 64 2.14 2.75 -11.46
CA ALA A 64 1.03 3.44 -10.81
C ALA A 64 1.51 4.50 -9.83
N LEU A 65 0.72 5.57 -9.70
CA LEU A 65 0.84 6.55 -8.63
C LEU A 65 -0.39 6.44 -7.73
N LEU A 66 -0.13 6.19 -6.45
CA LEU A 66 -1.13 5.94 -5.43
C LEU A 66 -0.97 6.97 -4.31
N THR A 67 -2.06 7.33 -3.64
CA THR A 67 -2.00 7.99 -2.33
C THR A 67 -2.75 7.18 -1.31
N VAL A 68 -2.42 7.39 -0.04
CA VAL A 68 -3.12 6.76 1.09
C VAL A 68 -3.78 7.86 1.89
N THR A 69 -5.09 7.74 2.07
CA THR A 69 -5.89 8.59 2.96
C THR A 69 -6.41 7.75 4.11
N CYS A 70 -6.82 8.38 5.21
CA CYS A 70 -7.35 7.67 6.37
C CYS A 70 -8.64 8.31 6.89
N PRO A 71 -9.73 8.32 6.10
CA PRO A 71 -11.01 8.78 6.59
C PRO A 71 -11.45 7.92 7.77
N ASP A 72 -11.86 8.57 8.86
CA ASP A 72 -12.38 7.94 10.09
C ASP A 72 -11.46 6.87 10.72
N GLY A 73 -10.16 6.93 10.43
CA GLY A 73 -9.17 6.01 10.98
C GLY A 73 -8.91 4.75 10.15
N VAL A 74 -9.54 4.63 8.97
CA VAL A 74 -9.42 3.48 8.06
C VAL A 74 -8.55 3.84 6.86
N PRO A 75 -7.42 3.16 6.63
CA PRO A 75 -6.61 3.38 5.44
C PRO A 75 -7.37 3.09 4.16
N GLN A 76 -7.34 4.04 3.23
CA GLN A 76 -7.87 3.91 1.88
C GLN A 76 -6.80 4.31 0.86
N VAL A 77 -6.67 3.51 -0.18
CA VAL A 77 -5.81 3.79 -1.34
C VAL A 77 -6.62 4.51 -2.40
N GLN A 78 -6.04 5.55 -2.97
CA GLN A 78 -6.55 6.23 -4.14
C GLN A 78 -5.55 6.09 -5.30
N VAL A 79 -6.02 5.73 -6.48
CA VAL A 79 -5.20 5.58 -7.70
C VAL A 79 -5.31 6.86 -8.53
N HIS A 80 -4.25 7.66 -8.57
CA HIS A 80 -4.24 8.89 -9.37
C HIS A 80 -4.02 8.62 -10.86
N GLY A 81 -3.26 7.59 -11.17
CA GLY A 81 -2.98 7.19 -12.54
C GLY A 81 -2.17 5.91 -12.60
N ALA A 82 -2.33 5.20 -13.69
CA ALA A 82 -1.52 4.04 -13.99
C ALA A 82 -1.26 3.93 -15.49
N PHE A 83 -0.11 3.36 -15.83
CA PHE A 83 0.38 3.16 -17.17
C PHE A 83 0.74 1.70 -17.37
N LEU A 84 0.41 1.16 -18.53
CA LEU A 84 0.81 -0.18 -18.96
C LEU A 84 1.67 -0.03 -20.21
N ASP A 85 2.95 -0.41 -20.12
CA ASP A 85 3.96 -0.19 -21.17
C ASP A 85 3.99 1.27 -21.67
N GLY A 86 3.84 2.23 -20.74
CA GLY A 86 3.82 3.66 -21.04
C GLY A 86 2.48 4.19 -21.57
N HIS A 87 1.48 3.34 -21.79
CA HIS A 87 0.14 3.77 -22.18
C HIS A 87 -0.76 3.96 -20.97
N PRO A 88 -1.44 5.12 -20.82
CA PRO A 88 -2.31 5.36 -19.67
C PRO A 88 -3.48 4.38 -19.66
N LEU A 89 -3.79 3.83 -18.50
CA LEU A 89 -4.95 2.97 -18.33
C LEU A 89 -6.25 3.79 -18.38
N PRO A 90 -7.31 3.29 -19.04
CA PRO A 90 -8.64 3.88 -18.98
C PRO A 90 -9.16 3.99 -17.55
N ARG A 91 -9.98 5.01 -17.29
CA ARG A 91 -10.55 5.29 -15.96
C ARG A 91 -11.27 4.10 -15.31
N ILE A 92 -11.92 3.26 -16.13
CA ILE A 92 -12.61 2.05 -15.65
C ILE A 92 -11.61 1.07 -15.01
N LEU A 93 -10.43 0.88 -15.62
CA LEU A 93 -9.41 -0.01 -15.08
C LEU A 93 -8.71 0.60 -13.85
N LEU A 94 -8.57 1.93 -13.79
CA LEU A 94 -8.06 2.61 -12.60
C LEU A 94 -9.01 2.39 -11.40
N ALA A 95 -10.32 2.52 -11.63
CA ALA A 95 -11.32 2.28 -10.58
C ALA A 95 -11.28 0.84 -10.08
N SER A 96 -11.14 -0.15 -10.97
CA SER A 96 -11.00 -1.55 -10.56
C SER A 96 -9.72 -1.83 -9.78
N LEU A 97 -8.61 -1.15 -10.10
CA LEU A 97 -7.37 -1.26 -9.34
C LEU A 97 -7.52 -0.65 -7.95
N GLU A 98 -8.18 0.50 -7.84
CA GLU A 98 -8.47 1.16 -6.58
C GLU A 98 -9.37 0.31 -5.69
N GLU A 99 -10.44 -0.26 -6.25
CA GLU A 99 -11.35 -1.17 -5.56
C GLU A 99 -10.60 -2.40 -5.02
N ALA A 100 -9.82 -3.08 -5.87
CA ALA A 100 -9.04 -4.24 -5.45
C ALA A 100 -8.02 -3.92 -4.35
N ALA A 101 -7.39 -2.74 -4.39
CA ALA A 101 -6.45 -2.30 -3.36
C ALA A 101 -7.15 -2.04 -2.03
N ASN A 102 -8.33 -1.42 -2.07
CA ASN A 102 -9.12 -1.13 -0.87
C ASN A 102 -9.75 -2.38 -0.27
N ASP A 103 -10.21 -3.32 -1.09
CA ASP A 103 -10.73 -4.62 -0.62
C ASP A 103 -9.63 -5.40 0.11
N ALA A 104 -8.42 -5.45 -0.46
CA ALA A 104 -7.27 -6.10 0.18
C ALA A 104 -6.89 -5.42 1.51
N LEU A 105 -7.03 -4.10 1.62
CA LEU A 105 -6.80 -3.36 2.87
C LEU A 105 -7.88 -3.63 3.91
N ALA A 106 -9.14 -3.73 3.49
CA ALA A 106 -10.26 -4.06 4.36
C ALA A 106 -10.13 -5.48 4.93
N ASP A 107 -9.74 -6.44 4.10
CA ASP A 107 -9.54 -7.85 4.49
C ASP A 107 -8.40 -8.04 5.50
N ALA A 108 -7.41 -7.15 5.48
CA ALA A 108 -6.25 -7.24 6.36
C ALA A 108 -6.56 -7.03 7.87
N HIS A 109 -7.80 -6.67 8.23
CA HIS A 109 -8.31 -6.57 9.61
C HIS A 109 -7.28 -6.02 10.61
N TYR A 110 -6.77 -4.82 10.34
CA TYR A 110 -5.76 -4.21 11.20
C TYR A 110 -6.39 -3.82 12.55
N PRO A 111 -5.88 -4.31 13.70
CA PRO A 111 -6.32 -3.88 15.04
C PRO A 111 -5.79 -2.47 15.40
N LEU A 112 -5.63 -1.61 14.39
CA LEU A 112 -4.97 -0.32 14.44
C LEU A 112 -5.92 0.73 13.86
N LYS A 113 -6.26 1.73 14.66
CA LYS A 113 -6.86 2.96 14.16
C LYS A 113 -5.76 3.85 13.62
N VAL A 114 -5.72 4.06 12.31
CA VAL A 114 -4.69 4.88 11.66
C VAL A 114 -5.11 6.33 11.68
N GLU A 115 -4.42 7.14 12.49
CA GLU A 115 -4.75 8.56 12.65
C GLU A 115 -4.15 9.41 11.52
N ARG A 116 -2.95 9.02 11.04
CA ARG A 116 -2.26 9.77 10.01
C ARG A 116 -1.23 8.91 9.29
N VAL A 117 -1.12 9.13 7.98
CA VAL A 117 -0.05 8.65 7.12
C VAL A 117 0.72 9.85 6.59
N VAL A 118 2.05 9.79 6.65
CA VAL A 118 2.95 10.81 6.08
C VAL A 118 3.94 10.11 5.17
N LEU A 119 4.03 10.59 3.93
CA LEU A 119 5.03 10.16 2.97
C LEU A 119 6.20 11.13 2.97
N GLY A 120 7.40 10.59 2.88
CA GLY A 120 8.62 11.34 2.62
C GLY A 120 9.49 10.57 1.63
N GLU A 121 10.60 11.18 1.23
CA GLU A 121 11.55 10.55 0.32
C GLU A 121 12.08 9.24 0.91
N GLY A 122 11.73 8.10 0.31
CA GLY A 122 12.19 6.77 0.71
C GLY A 122 11.48 6.16 1.92
N PHE A 123 10.46 6.82 2.50
CA PHE A 123 9.76 6.29 3.67
C PHE A 123 8.29 6.69 3.77
N MET A 124 7.53 5.84 4.45
CA MET A 124 6.18 6.11 4.92
C MET A 124 6.14 6.03 6.45
N VAL A 125 5.48 6.99 7.09
CA VAL A 125 5.21 6.96 8.54
C VAL A 125 3.71 6.78 8.74
N VAL A 126 3.34 5.70 9.42
CA VAL A 126 1.96 5.44 9.86
C VAL A 126 1.90 5.68 11.36
N THR A 127 1.07 6.64 11.78
CA THR A 127 0.77 6.91 13.19
C THR A 127 -0.66 6.56 13.49
N GLY A 128 -0.89 5.97 14.66
CA GLY A 128 -2.21 5.56 15.08
C GLY A 128 -2.21 5.02 16.50
N SER A 129 -3.27 4.32 16.84
CA SER A 129 -3.46 3.71 18.16
C SER A 129 -4.05 2.32 18.04
N THR A 130 -3.52 1.38 18.82
CA THR A 130 -4.11 0.03 18.91
C THR A 130 -5.33 0.12 19.83
N ASP A 131 -6.54 0.09 19.27
CA ASP A 131 -7.75 0.00 20.07
C ASP A 131 -8.06 -1.48 20.32
N GLN A 132 -7.87 -1.94 21.55
CA GLN A 132 -8.51 -3.17 22.01
C GLN A 132 -9.65 -2.77 22.95
N GLY A 133 -10.75 -2.35 22.34
CA GLY A 133 -12.03 -2.18 23.01
C GLY A 133 -12.73 -3.53 23.17
N GLY A 134 -12.68 -4.05 24.41
CA GLY A 134 -13.71 -4.86 25.10
C GLY A 134 -14.35 -6.03 24.36
#